data_AF-C7XNH0-F1
#
_entry.id   AF-C7XNH0-F1
#
_cell.length_a   1.000
_cell.length_b   1.000
_cell.length_c   1.000
_cell.angle_alpha   90.00
_cell.angle_beta   90.00
_cell.angle_gamma   90.00
#
_symmetry.space_group_name_H-M   'P 1'
#
loop_
_entity.id
_entity.type
_entity.pdbx_description
1 polymer ?
#
loop_
_entity_poly.entity_id
_entity_poly.type
_entity_poly.pdbx_seq_one_letter_code
_entity_poly.pdbx_strand_id
1 'polypeptide(L)'
;MKIISKFKDFYDYKVVKYGVDEKLVYTRKTYCDYYKILHINILTDENGRVSVEDFNKNLKENIKYFKHNNHNKVLIVGEKIVHLFFTENKVYTHFDIKNPKDIGGEKIYRYWAYYTDTKEIIFNDGKKFEFFITFNDIWNDLFSYDRKRFLSYLNTPKDDILFNEPMILIEYVGKVDKKTIRYPNSIYKITCNPNLSQMGIYFDEDFIWQSLVEFLSNKRSEKEITPEVSNENKILSKGFDLKTSFRPNMKKRYKGDI
;
A
#
# COMPACT_ATOMS: atom_id res chain seq x y z
N MET A 1 9.58 -15.27 6.72
CA MET A 1 9.80 -13.86 7.14
C MET A 1 10.15 -13.80 8.62
N LYS A 2 11.25 -13.15 9.00
CA LYS A 2 11.60 -12.80 10.38
C LYS A 2 10.91 -11.50 10.77
N ILE A 3 10.03 -11.54 11.77
CA ILE A 3 9.36 -10.34 12.28
C ILE A 3 10.13 -9.77 13.46
N ILE A 4 10.41 -8.48 13.42
CA ILE A 4 10.97 -7.73 14.55
C ILE A 4 9.90 -6.76 15.01
N SER A 5 9.18 -7.12 16.08
CA SER A 5 8.16 -6.28 16.71
C SER A 5 8.08 -6.47 18.22
N LYS A 6 7.53 -5.46 18.91
CA LYS A 6 7.23 -5.52 20.35
C LYS A 6 5.82 -6.05 20.66
N PHE A 7 4.97 -6.18 19.66
CA PHE A 7 3.57 -6.59 19.82
C PHE A 7 3.34 -7.99 19.20
N LYS A 8 2.13 -8.55 19.33
CA LYS A 8 1.66 -9.69 18.54
C LYS A 8 0.42 -9.27 17.74
N ASP A 9 0.25 -9.82 16.54
CA ASP A 9 -0.83 -9.55 15.58
C ASP A 9 -1.05 -10.79 14.67
N PHE A 10 -2.04 -10.78 13.78
CA PHE A 10 -2.49 -11.96 13.01
C PHE A 10 -1.38 -12.74 12.30
N TYR A 11 -0.47 -12.04 11.64
CA TYR A 11 0.60 -12.66 10.87
C TYR A 11 1.74 -13.20 11.74
N ASP A 12 1.82 -12.81 13.02
CA ASP A 12 2.74 -13.43 13.98
C ASP A 12 2.36 -14.89 14.25
N TYR A 13 1.06 -15.23 14.21
CA TYR A 13 0.60 -16.62 14.33
C TYR A 13 1.09 -17.49 13.17
N LYS A 14 1.11 -16.94 11.95
CA LYS A 14 1.54 -17.68 10.76
C LYS A 14 3.05 -17.87 10.68
N VAL A 15 3.87 -17.05 11.35
CA VAL A 15 5.32 -17.33 11.54
C VAL A 15 5.52 -18.70 12.17
N VAL A 16 4.72 -19.04 13.18
CA VAL A 16 4.83 -20.31 13.90
C VAL A 16 4.48 -21.48 12.97
N LYS A 17 3.49 -21.30 12.11
CA LYS A 17 3.00 -22.33 11.18
C LYS A 17 3.92 -22.56 9.98
N TYR A 18 4.41 -21.49 9.34
CA TYR A 18 5.18 -21.57 8.09
C TYR A 18 6.69 -21.41 8.28
N GLY A 19 7.14 -21.11 9.51
CA GLY A 19 8.55 -20.91 9.82
C GLY A 19 9.06 -19.50 9.49
N VAL A 20 10.32 -19.28 9.87
CA VAL A 20 11.03 -18.01 9.68
C VAL A 20 11.95 -18.11 8.47
N ASP A 21 11.96 -17.05 7.66
CA ASP A 21 13.02 -16.85 6.66
C ASP A 21 13.92 -15.76 7.22
N GLU A 22 15.15 -16.11 7.58
CA GLU A 22 16.11 -15.23 8.23
C GLU A 22 16.54 -14.06 7.33
N LYS A 23 16.46 -14.23 6.01
CA LYS A 23 16.87 -13.22 5.04
C LYS A 23 15.76 -12.22 4.74
N LEU A 24 14.52 -12.56 5.07
CA LEU A 24 13.35 -11.71 4.85
C LEU A 24 12.91 -11.08 6.16
N VAL A 25 13.37 -9.86 6.44
CA VAL A 25 13.10 -9.18 7.72
C VAL A 25 11.98 -8.15 7.58
N TYR A 26 10.93 -8.31 8.39
CA TYR A 26 9.86 -7.32 8.56
C TYR A 26 10.01 -6.62 9.91
N THR A 27 10.50 -5.38 9.88
CA THR A 27 10.58 -4.53 11.07
C THR A 27 9.26 -3.81 11.27
N ARG A 28 8.42 -4.32 12.19
CA ARG A 28 7.16 -3.67 12.54
C ARG A 28 7.38 -2.69 13.66
N LYS A 29 7.43 -1.43 13.28
CA LYS A 29 7.26 -0.27 14.15
C LYS A 29 6.11 0.54 13.56
N THR A 30 5.13 0.90 14.39
CA THR A 30 4.16 1.95 14.04
C THR A 30 4.88 3.26 14.35
N TYR A 31 5.21 4.05 13.32
CA TYR A 31 6.00 5.28 13.51
C TYR A 31 5.59 6.44 12.62
N CYS A 32 4.65 6.23 11.70
CA CYS A 32 4.25 7.26 10.77
C CYS A 32 2.75 7.45 10.91
N ASP A 33 2.36 8.33 11.81
CA ASP A 33 1.04 8.95 11.84
C ASP A 33 1.24 10.38 11.36
N TYR A 34 0.66 10.72 10.21
CA TYR A 34 0.65 12.09 9.71
C TYR A 34 -0.62 12.33 8.90
N TYR A 35 -0.94 13.60 8.70
CA TYR A 35 -2.02 13.99 7.80
C TYR A 35 -1.44 14.37 6.45
N LYS A 36 -2.03 13.85 5.39
CA LYS A 36 -1.75 14.22 4.01
C LYS A 36 -2.84 15.14 3.49
N ILE A 37 -2.45 16.30 2.97
CA ILE A 37 -3.37 17.29 2.41
C ILE A 37 -3.08 17.41 0.92
N LEU A 38 -4.04 17.04 0.09
CA LEU A 38 -3.92 17.18 -1.35
C LEU A 38 -4.04 18.67 -1.70
N HIS A 39 -2.95 19.36 -2.06
CA HIS A 39 -2.91 20.72 -2.62
C HIS A 39 -2.79 21.94 -1.67
N ILE A 40 -2.26 21.80 -0.44
CA ILE A 40 -1.88 22.95 0.40
C ILE A 40 -0.36 22.95 0.59
N ASN A 41 0.27 24.13 0.51
CA ASN A 41 1.71 24.31 0.80
C ASN A 41 1.96 25.17 2.06
N ILE A 42 0.91 25.66 2.74
CA ILE A 42 1.06 26.71 3.76
C ILE A 42 1.58 26.14 5.10
N LEU A 43 1.44 24.85 5.37
CA LEU A 43 1.85 24.21 6.64
C LEU A 43 2.23 22.72 6.46
N THR A 44 2.57 22.32 5.25
CA THR A 44 2.94 20.94 4.91
C THR A 44 4.36 20.89 4.37
N ASP A 45 5.00 19.73 4.46
CA ASP A 45 6.24 19.48 3.74
C ASP A 45 6.02 19.45 2.21
N GLU A 46 7.12 19.25 1.47
CA GLU A 46 7.13 19.14 0.00
C GLU A 46 6.23 18.02 -0.55
N ASN A 47 5.87 17.05 0.28
CA ASN A 47 5.04 15.90 -0.05
C ASN A 47 3.58 16.06 0.44
N GLY A 48 3.22 17.25 0.93
CA GLY A 48 1.89 17.57 1.43
C GLY A 48 1.57 16.94 2.78
N ARG A 49 2.59 16.60 3.58
CA ARG A 49 2.43 15.96 4.90
C ARG A 49 2.52 16.98 6.03
N VAL A 50 1.80 16.69 7.10
CA VAL A 50 1.88 17.44 8.36
C VAL A 50 1.86 16.45 9.53
N SER A 51 2.76 16.65 10.50
CA SER A 51 2.83 15.82 11.71
C SER A 51 1.51 15.88 12.49
N VAL A 52 1.25 14.87 13.34
CA VAL A 52 0.05 14.90 14.20
C VAL A 52 0.08 16.11 15.14
N GLU A 53 1.24 16.44 15.71
CA GLU A 53 1.38 17.59 16.61
C GLU A 53 1.05 18.90 15.89
N ASP A 54 1.66 19.14 14.72
CA ASP A 54 1.45 20.38 13.96
C ASP A 54 0.04 20.48 13.40
N PHE A 55 -0.55 19.35 12.99
CA PHE A 55 -1.93 19.30 12.57
C PHE A 55 -2.87 19.71 13.70
N ASN A 56 -2.70 19.11 14.89
CA ASN A 56 -3.54 19.38 16.04
C ASN A 56 -3.40 20.83 16.51
N LYS A 57 -2.19 21.39 16.43
CA LYS A 57 -1.89 22.76 16.86
C LYS A 57 -2.38 23.82 15.87
N ASN A 58 -2.20 23.59 14.57
CA ASN A 58 -2.30 24.66 13.57
C ASN A 58 -3.47 24.50 12.59
N LEU A 59 -3.98 23.27 12.38
CA LEU A 59 -4.93 22.98 11.31
C LEU A 59 -6.27 22.46 11.80
N LYS A 60 -6.33 21.81 12.98
CA LYS A 60 -7.50 21.10 13.49
C LYS A 60 -8.81 21.88 13.43
N GLU A 61 -8.76 23.19 13.70
CA GLU A 61 -9.92 24.10 13.74
C GLU A 61 -10.40 24.52 12.34
N ASN A 62 -9.52 24.49 11.36
CA ASN A 62 -9.79 24.90 9.97
C ASN A 62 -10.31 23.74 9.10
N ILE A 63 -10.80 22.67 9.74
CA ILE A 63 -11.17 21.43 9.06
C ILE A 63 -12.66 21.20 9.20
N LYS A 64 -13.29 21.03 8.05
CA LYS A 64 -14.62 20.47 7.96
C LYS A 64 -14.50 18.95 8.00
N TYR A 65 -14.59 18.40 9.21
CA TYR A 65 -14.59 16.96 9.43
C TYR A 65 -15.70 16.28 8.66
N PHE A 66 -15.39 15.09 8.16
CA PHE A 66 -16.37 14.20 7.58
C PHE A 66 -17.35 13.74 8.67
N LYS A 67 -18.64 13.98 8.45
CA LYS A 67 -19.67 13.84 9.52
C LYS A 67 -20.27 12.45 9.62
N HIS A 68 -20.02 11.58 8.65
CA HIS A 68 -20.64 10.26 8.62
C HIS A 68 -19.67 9.23 9.17
N ASN A 69 -20.10 8.48 10.17
CA ASN A 69 -19.29 7.42 10.78
C ASN A 69 -19.21 6.18 9.87
N ASN A 70 -20.19 6.00 8.98
CA ASN A 70 -20.28 4.87 8.07
C ASN A 70 -19.54 5.19 6.75
N HIS A 71 -18.21 5.30 6.79
CA HIS A 71 -17.40 5.41 5.58
C HIS A 71 -16.30 4.37 5.54
N ASN A 72 -15.82 4.10 4.33
CA ASN A 72 -14.76 3.12 4.17
C ASN A 72 -13.39 3.73 4.52
N LYS A 73 -12.53 2.91 5.12
CA LYS A 73 -11.09 3.16 5.20
C LYS A 73 -10.36 2.25 4.21
N VAL A 74 -9.10 2.55 3.92
CA VAL A 74 -8.30 1.74 3.00
C VAL A 74 -7.06 1.23 3.71
N LEU A 75 -6.90 -0.09 3.72
CA LEU A 75 -5.71 -0.77 4.20
C LEU A 75 -4.94 -1.31 2.99
N ILE A 76 -3.68 -0.94 2.87
CA ILE A 76 -2.74 -1.51 1.91
C ILE A 76 -1.92 -2.56 2.66
N VAL A 77 -1.86 -3.79 2.14
CA VAL A 77 -1.06 -4.90 2.70
C VAL A 77 -0.24 -5.49 1.57
N GLY A 78 1.08 -5.26 1.60
CA GLY A 78 1.90 -5.48 0.40
C GLY A 78 1.31 -4.73 -0.79
N GLU A 79 1.27 -5.33 -1.97
CA GLU A 79 0.69 -4.69 -3.16
C GLU A 79 -0.86 -4.68 -3.18
N LYS A 80 -1.51 -5.35 -2.22
CA LYS A 80 -2.97 -5.52 -2.19
C LYS A 80 -3.65 -4.37 -1.46
N ILE A 81 -4.84 -4.02 -1.93
CA ILE A 81 -5.71 -3.01 -1.33
C ILE A 81 -6.93 -3.68 -0.72
N VAL A 82 -7.28 -3.22 0.47
CA VAL A 82 -8.42 -3.71 1.22
C VAL A 82 -9.27 -2.57 1.73
N HIS A 83 -10.51 -2.52 1.26
CA HIS A 83 -11.52 -1.63 1.82
C HIS A 83 -12.05 -2.17 3.13
N LEU A 84 -12.04 -1.32 4.16
CA LEU A 84 -12.54 -1.60 5.50
C LEU A 84 -13.82 -0.80 5.75
N PHE A 85 -14.84 -1.48 6.24
CA PHE A 85 -16.15 -0.92 6.53
C PHE A 85 -16.44 -1.08 8.02
N PHE A 86 -16.26 -0.01 8.78
CA PHE A 86 -16.48 -0.01 10.23
C PHE A 86 -17.98 0.07 10.51
N THR A 87 -18.48 -0.88 11.30
CA THR A 87 -19.86 -0.87 11.82
C THR A 87 -19.81 -0.93 13.34
N GLU A 88 -20.95 -0.74 14.01
CA GLU A 88 -21.03 -0.73 15.48
C GLU A 88 -20.48 -2.01 16.12
N ASN A 89 -20.68 -3.17 15.46
CA ASN A 89 -20.40 -4.47 16.05
C ASN A 89 -19.16 -5.18 15.48
N LYS A 90 -18.78 -4.87 14.23
CA LYS A 90 -17.60 -5.45 13.59
C LYS A 90 -17.08 -4.60 12.43
N VAL A 91 -15.86 -4.87 12.01
CA VAL A 91 -15.30 -4.33 10.77
C VAL A 91 -15.50 -5.36 9.67
N TYR A 92 -16.19 -4.98 8.59
CA TYR A 92 -16.25 -5.79 7.38
C TYR A 92 -15.16 -5.36 6.41
N THR A 93 -14.84 -6.26 5.50
CA THR A 93 -13.94 -6.04 4.39
C THR A 93 -14.71 -6.16 3.08
N HIS A 94 -14.09 -5.79 1.97
CA HIS A 94 -14.68 -6.05 0.66
C HIS A 94 -14.82 -7.55 0.32
N PHE A 95 -14.08 -8.44 0.99
CA PHE A 95 -14.22 -9.89 0.83
C PHE A 95 -15.53 -10.41 1.44
N ASP A 96 -16.09 -9.67 2.40
CA ASP A 96 -17.34 -10.02 3.08
C ASP A 96 -18.57 -9.60 2.27
N ILE A 97 -18.40 -8.91 1.14
CA ILE A 97 -19.49 -8.42 0.31
C ILE A 97 -20.09 -9.56 -0.49
N LYS A 98 -21.42 -9.69 -0.42
CA LYS A 98 -22.16 -10.76 -1.09
C LYS A 98 -22.05 -10.68 -2.61
N ASN A 99 -22.24 -9.49 -3.17
CA ASN A 99 -22.17 -9.24 -4.61
C ASN A 99 -21.28 -8.01 -4.89
N PRO A 100 -19.95 -8.16 -4.94
CA PRO A 100 -19.05 -7.03 -5.19
C PRO A 100 -19.28 -6.39 -6.58
N LYS A 101 -19.74 -7.17 -7.56
CA LYS A 101 -20.08 -6.68 -8.91
C LYS A 101 -21.24 -5.68 -8.93
N ASP A 102 -22.16 -5.75 -7.95
CA ASP A 102 -23.29 -4.82 -7.84
C ASP A 102 -22.83 -3.43 -7.35
N ILE A 103 -21.62 -3.37 -6.79
CA ILE A 103 -21.04 -2.18 -6.17
C ILE A 103 -20.04 -1.49 -7.10
N GLY A 104 -19.18 -2.27 -7.75
CA GLY A 104 -18.26 -1.84 -8.81
C GLY A 104 -18.84 -2.22 -10.17
N GLY A 105 -19.87 -1.50 -10.60
CA GLY A 105 -20.70 -1.92 -11.73
C GLY A 105 -19.97 -2.04 -13.06
N GLU A 106 -20.31 -3.07 -13.85
CA GLU A 106 -19.87 -3.18 -15.25
C GLU A 106 -20.44 -2.06 -16.14
N LYS A 107 -21.50 -1.35 -15.75
CA LYS A 107 -22.12 -0.26 -16.54
C LYS A 107 -22.91 0.75 -15.70
N ILE A 108 -22.37 1.27 -14.59
CA ILE A 108 -22.98 2.49 -14.00
C ILE A 108 -22.59 3.65 -14.91
N TYR A 109 -23.57 4.30 -15.54
CA TYR A 109 -23.36 5.52 -16.30
C TYR A 109 -22.52 6.48 -15.44
N ARG A 110 -21.28 6.74 -15.90
CA ARG A 110 -20.21 7.48 -15.22
C ARG A 110 -20.66 8.77 -14.54
N TYR A 111 -21.76 9.37 -14.99
CA TYR A 111 -22.29 10.64 -14.51
C TYR A 111 -23.12 10.53 -13.21
N TRP A 112 -23.80 9.41 -12.93
CA TRP A 112 -24.76 9.31 -11.82
C TRP A 112 -24.12 8.87 -10.48
N ALA A 113 -22.97 8.19 -10.52
CA ALA A 113 -22.19 7.89 -9.31
C ALA A 113 -21.66 9.15 -8.60
N TYR A 114 -21.59 10.29 -9.30
CA TYR A 114 -21.23 11.58 -8.72
C TYR A 114 -22.33 12.22 -7.86
N TYR A 115 -23.59 11.76 -7.96
CA TYR A 115 -24.73 12.42 -7.31
C TYR A 115 -25.25 11.71 -6.05
N THR A 116 -24.84 10.46 -5.80
CA THR A 116 -25.20 9.74 -4.59
C THR A 116 -23.93 9.44 -3.79
N ASP A 117 -23.68 10.24 -2.75
CA ASP A 117 -22.56 10.04 -1.82
C ASP A 117 -22.70 8.74 -1.01
N THR A 118 -23.86 8.08 -1.08
CA THR A 118 -24.19 6.86 -0.35
C THR A 118 -24.39 5.64 -1.24
N LYS A 119 -24.00 4.47 -0.75
CA LYS A 119 -24.20 3.15 -1.35
C LYS A 119 -24.69 2.15 -0.32
N GLU A 120 -25.70 1.37 -0.65
CA GLU A 120 -26.08 0.19 0.13
C GLU A 120 -25.17 -0.99 -0.26
N ILE A 121 -24.56 -1.62 0.74
CA ILE A 121 -23.76 -2.82 0.62
C ILE A 121 -24.45 -3.94 1.40
N ILE A 122 -24.53 -5.13 0.79
CA ILE A 122 -25.03 -6.34 1.44
C ILE A 122 -23.84 -7.27 1.67
N PHE A 123 -23.65 -7.68 2.92
CA PHE A 123 -22.59 -8.62 3.30
C PHE A 123 -23.06 -10.08 3.25
N ASN A 124 -22.12 -11.02 3.31
CA ASN A 124 -22.35 -12.47 3.26
C ASN A 124 -23.26 -12.97 4.38
N ASP A 125 -23.28 -12.30 5.53
CA ASP A 125 -24.18 -12.59 6.65
C ASP A 125 -25.60 -11.99 6.48
N GLY A 126 -25.89 -11.39 5.32
CA GLY A 126 -27.17 -10.80 4.97
C GLY A 126 -27.40 -9.40 5.54
N LYS A 127 -26.47 -8.86 6.35
CA LYS A 127 -26.62 -7.50 6.88
C LYS A 127 -26.41 -6.46 5.78
N LYS A 128 -27.22 -5.42 5.85
CA LYS A 128 -27.22 -4.29 4.93
C LYS A 128 -26.71 -3.04 5.62
N PHE A 129 -25.88 -2.28 4.94
CA PHE A 129 -25.36 -1.03 5.46
C PHE A 129 -25.26 0.00 4.35
N GLU A 130 -25.69 1.22 4.66
CA GLU A 130 -25.44 2.38 3.84
C GLU A 130 -24.08 2.98 4.21
N PHE A 131 -23.20 3.10 3.22
CA PHE A 131 -21.88 3.68 3.37
C PHE A 131 -21.71 4.92 2.52
N PHE A 132 -20.98 5.88 3.08
CA PHE A 132 -20.52 7.04 2.35
C PHE A 132 -19.20 6.75 1.65
N ILE A 133 -19.12 7.16 0.38
CA ILE A 133 -17.92 6.97 -0.43
C ILE A 133 -16.96 8.12 -0.18
N THR A 134 -15.89 7.88 0.57
CA THR A 134 -14.85 8.89 0.84
C THR A 134 -13.73 8.90 -0.20
N PHE A 135 -13.71 7.91 -1.09
CA PHE A 135 -12.76 7.78 -2.19
C PHE A 135 -13.52 7.59 -3.53
N ASN A 136 -14.37 8.54 -3.89
CA ASN A 136 -15.34 8.38 -4.99
C ASN A 136 -14.65 8.16 -6.36
N ASP A 137 -13.54 8.85 -6.61
CA ASP A 137 -12.84 8.77 -7.91
C ASP A 137 -12.20 7.39 -8.17
N ILE A 138 -12.01 6.58 -7.14
CA ILE A 138 -11.45 5.22 -7.26
C ILE A 138 -12.53 4.13 -7.17
N TRP A 139 -13.79 4.50 -6.97
CA TRP A 139 -14.87 3.54 -6.73
C TRP A 139 -15.19 2.65 -7.93
N ASN A 140 -15.04 3.18 -9.15
CA ASN A 140 -15.28 2.41 -10.37
C ASN A 140 -14.28 1.26 -10.57
N ASP A 141 -13.17 1.30 -9.85
CA ASP A 141 -12.08 0.34 -9.90
C ASP A 141 -11.74 -0.15 -8.48
N LEU A 142 -12.69 -0.04 -7.53
CA LEU A 142 -12.48 -0.21 -6.09
C LEU A 142 -11.76 -1.53 -5.74
N PHE A 143 -12.06 -2.59 -6.47
CA PHE A 143 -11.50 -3.92 -6.27
C PHE A 143 -10.34 -4.25 -7.21
N SER A 144 -10.02 -3.38 -8.16
CA SER A 144 -8.97 -3.59 -9.17
C SER A 144 -7.75 -2.66 -9.00
N TYR A 145 -7.81 -1.68 -8.08
CA TYR A 145 -6.67 -0.83 -7.78
C TYR A 145 -5.52 -1.61 -7.12
N ASP A 146 -4.32 -1.42 -7.66
CA ASP A 146 -3.07 -1.79 -6.99
C ASP A 146 -2.55 -0.62 -6.14
N ARG A 147 -1.57 -0.90 -5.26
CA ARG A 147 -0.91 0.11 -4.43
C ARG A 147 -0.50 1.35 -5.23
N LYS A 148 0.10 1.16 -6.42
CA LYS A 148 0.70 2.27 -7.19
C LYS A 148 -0.36 3.23 -7.68
N ARG A 149 -1.45 2.69 -8.25
CA ARG A 149 -2.57 3.48 -8.74
C ARG A 149 -3.23 4.24 -7.59
N PHE A 150 -3.37 3.62 -6.42
CA PHE A 150 -3.99 4.25 -5.25
C PHE A 150 -3.13 5.37 -4.66
N LEU A 151 -1.83 5.13 -4.46
CA LEU A 151 -0.92 6.16 -3.97
C LEU A 151 -0.81 7.33 -4.97
N SER A 152 -0.87 7.05 -6.27
CA SER A 152 -0.95 8.10 -7.29
C SER A 152 -2.22 8.94 -7.18
N TYR A 153 -3.37 8.35 -6.86
CA TYR A 153 -4.62 9.09 -6.61
C TYR A 153 -4.45 10.08 -5.44
N LEU A 154 -3.69 9.69 -4.42
CA LEU A 154 -3.33 10.56 -3.31
C LEU A 154 -2.19 11.55 -3.62
N ASN A 155 -1.86 11.77 -4.90
CA ASN A 155 -0.73 12.61 -5.32
C ASN A 155 0.56 12.29 -4.54
N THR A 156 0.86 11.00 -4.41
CA THR A 156 2.06 10.53 -3.70
C THR A 156 3.23 10.45 -4.69
N PRO A 157 4.36 11.15 -4.43
CA PRO A 157 5.55 11.07 -5.26
C PRO A 157 6.08 9.64 -5.37
N LYS A 158 6.68 9.27 -6.50
CA LYS A 158 7.09 7.87 -6.74
C LYS A 158 8.20 7.37 -5.82
N ASP A 159 8.99 8.29 -5.29
CA ASP A 159 10.10 8.10 -4.36
C ASP A 159 9.68 8.19 -2.88
N ASP A 160 8.40 8.44 -2.63
CA ASP A 160 7.82 8.54 -1.29
C ASP A 160 7.97 7.22 -0.50
N ILE A 161 8.29 7.34 0.80
CA ILE A 161 8.45 6.20 1.72
C ILE A 161 7.26 5.23 1.73
N LEU A 162 6.03 5.69 1.44
CA LEU A 162 4.83 4.86 1.40
C LEU A 162 4.93 3.73 0.35
N PHE A 163 5.72 3.89 -0.71
CA PHE A 163 5.96 2.80 -1.67
C PHE A 163 6.83 1.67 -1.12
N ASN A 164 7.45 1.87 0.04
CA ASN A 164 8.31 0.91 0.72
C ASN A 164 7.71 0.38 2.02
N GLU A 165 6.64 1.01 2.53
CA GLU A 165 5.97 0.59 3.76
C GLU A 165 5.13 -0.66 3.53
N PRO A 166 5.37 -1.78 4.23
CA PRO A 166 4.68 -3.04 3.97
C PRO A 166 3.17 -2.99 4.20
N MET A 167 2.73 -2.20 5.18
CA MET A 167 1.32 -2.05 5.50
C MET A 167 0.99 -0.59 5.83
N ILE A 168 -0.12 -0.09 5.28
CA ILE A 168 -0.51 1.32 5.41
C ILE A 168 -2.02 1.40 5.59
N LEU A 169 -2.48 2.06 6.63
CA LEU A 169 -3.88 2.44 6.78
C LEU A 169 -4.07 3.89 6.37
N ILE A 170 -5.12 4.15 5.60
CA ILE A 170 -5.47 5.46 5.07
C ILE A 170 -6.92 5.75 5.45
N GLU A 171 -7.09 6.82 6.22
CA GLU A 171 -8.38 7.24 6.77
C GLU A 171 -8.73 8.61 6.20
N TYR A 172 -9.91 8.77 5.61
CA TYR A 172 -10.37 10.08 5.18
C TYR A 172 -10.92 10.87 6.37
N VAL A 173 -10.38 12.06 6.59
CA VAL A 173 -10.69 12.89 7.77
C VAL A 173 -11.76 13.94 7.44
N GLY A 174 -11.70 14.49 6.24
CA GLY A 174 -12.56 15.58 5.82
C GLY A 174 -11.87 16.49 4.82
N LYS A 175 -12.27 17.76 4.80
CA LYS A 175 -11.69 18.77 3.91
C LYS A 175 -11.33 20.02 4.68
N VAL A 176 -10.33 20.75 4.20
CA VAL A 176 -10.05 22.10 4.71
C VAL A 176 -11.24 23.02 4.40
N ASP A 177 -11.61 23.85 5.37
CA ASP A 177 -12.73 24.78 5.25
C ASP A 177 -12.48 25.75 4.07
N LYS A 178 -13.54 25.99 3.29
CA LYS A 178 -13.54 26.96 2.19
C LYS A 178 -13.28 28.39 2.66
N LYS A 179 -13.55 28.68 3.94
CA LYS A 179 -13.17 29.96 4.56
C LYS A 179 -11.66 30.19 4.55
N THR A 180 -10.88 29.10 4.53
CA THR A 180 -9.42 29.13 4.59
C THR A 180 -8.79 29.04 3.20
N ILE A 181 -9.42 28.35 2.24
CA ILE A 181 -8.88 28.16 0.87
C ILE A 181 -9.96 28.08 -0.22
N ARG A 182 -9.59 28.44 -1.46
CA ARG A 182 -10.48 28.48 -2.63
C ARG A 182 -11.05 27.10 -3.04
N TYR A 183 -10.28 26.03 -2.86
CA TYR A 183 -10.71 24.66 -3.17
C TYR A 183 -10.55 23.78 -1.92
N PRO A 184 -11.62 23.15 -1.40
CA PRO A 184 -11.56 22.39 -0.16
C PRO A 184 -10.77 21.10 -0.38
N ASN A 185 -9.54 21.10 0.11
CA ASN A 185 -8.58 20.02 -0.07
C ASN A 185 -8.87 18.86 0.87
N SER A 186 -8.91 17.65 0.31
CA SER A 186 -9.11 16.41 1.07
C SER A 186 -7.94 16.14 1.99
N ILE A 187 -8.26 15.70 3.20
CA ILE A 187 -7.31 15.38 4.25
C ILE A 187 -7.42 13.90 4.56
N TYR A 188 -6.28 13.23 4.55
CA TYR A 188 -6.17 11.82 4.91
C TYR A 188 -5.23 11.67 6.09
N LYS A 189 -5.60 10.85 7.08
CA LYS A 189 -4.67 10.36 8.08
C LYS A 189 -4.02 9.09 7.55
N ILE A 190 -2.69 9.02 7.61
CA ILE A 190 -1.91 7.87 7.16
C ILE A 190 -1.23 7.27 8.38
N THR A 191 -1.40 5.96 8.56
CA THR A 191 -0.78 5.17 9.64
C THR A 191 0.03 4.03 9.01
N CYS A 192 1.35 4.04 9.21
CA CYS A 192 2.23 2.96 8.73
C CYS A 192 2.35 1.82 9.74
N ASN A 193 2.27 0.59 9.25
CA ASN A 193 2.30 -0.66 10.02
C ASN A 193 1.35 -0.63 11.23
N PRO A 194 0.03 -0.39 11.02
CA PRO A 194 -0.97 -0.42 12.08
C PRO A 194 -1.03 -1.80 12.76
N ASN A 195 -1.37 -1.86 14.04
CA ASN A 195 -1.70 -3.11 14.71
C ASN A 195 -3.17 -3.44 14.45
N LEU A 196 -3.44 -4.42 13.58
CA LEU A 196 -4.80 -4.71 13.11
C LEU A 196 -5.67 -5.24 14.24
N SER A 197 -5.12 -6.13 15.08
CA SER A 197 -5.85 -6.71 16.21
C SER A 197 -6.30 -5.66 17.23
N GLN A 198 -5.44 -4.68 17.55
CA GLN A 198 -5.77 -3.57 18.45
C GLN A 198 -6.84 -2.64 17.87
N MET A 199 -6.95 -2.58 16.55
CA MET A 199 -7.98 -1.81 15.86
C MET A 199 -9.31 -2.56 15.72
N GLY A 200 -9.40 -3.80 16.22
CA GLY A 200 -10.58 -4.65 16.07
C GLY A 200 -10.82 -5.11 14.63
N ILE A 201 -9.78 -5.08 13.80
CA ILE A 201 -9.85 -5.51 12.40
C ILE A 201 -9.42 -6.97 12.35
N TYR A 202 -10.32 -7.86 11.91
CA TYR A 202 -10.02 -9.29 11.81
C TYR A 202 -9.90 -9.69 10.34
N PHE A 203 -8.79 -10.35 10.01
CA PHE A 203 -8.48 -10.82 8.67
C PHE A 203 -8.16 -12.30 8.67
N ASP A 204 -8.32 -12.94 7.51
CA ASP A 204 -7.62 -14.19 7.24
C ASP A 204 -6.11 -13.96 7.39
N GLU A 205 -5.48 -14.64 8.34
CA GLU A 205 -4.08 -14.39 8.63
C GLU A 205 -3.16 -14.94 7.54
N ASP A 206 -3.62 -15.91 6.73
CA ASP A 206 -2.88 -16.40 5.55
C ASP A 206 -2.81 -15.31 4.49
N PHE A 207 -3.89 -14.55 4.25
CA PHE A 207 -3.89 -13.42 3.32
C PHE A 207 -2.87 -12.35 3.72
N ILE A 208 -2.87 -11.94 5.00
CA ILE A 208 -1.93 -10.91 5.49
C ILE A 208 -0.50 -11.41 5.38
N TRP A 209 -0.22 -12.64 5.85
CA TRP A 209 1.12 -13.22 5.81
C TRP A 209 1.65 -13.33 4.37
N GLN A 210 0.87 -13.90 3.45
CA GLN A 210 1.27 -14.09 2.06
C GLN A 210 1.54 -12.75 1.37
N SER A 211 0.64 -11.76 1.55
CA SER A 211 0.78 -10.44 0.94
C SER A 211 2.03 -9.70 1.41
N LEU A 212 2.38 -9.82 2.70
CA LEU A 212 3.60 -9.24 3.25
C LEU A 212 4.86 -9.97 2.76
N VAL A 213 4.85 -11.31 2.74
CA VAL A 213 5.97 -12.12 2.27
C VAL A 213 6.27 -11.84 0.80
N GLU A 214 5.25 -11.84 -0.06
CA GLU A 214 5.38 -11.52 -1.48
C GLU A 214 6.00 -10.13 -1.67
N PHE A 215 5.44 -9.11 -1.01
CA PHE A 215 5.92 -7.74 -1.14
C PHE A 215 7.38 -7.57 -0.71
N LEU A 216 7.73 -8.07 0.47
CA LEU A 216 9.09 -7.95 1.00
C LEU A 216 10.09 -8.76 0.17
N SER A 217 9.67 -9.90 -0.39
CA SER A 217 10.53 -10.73 -1.24
C SER A 217 10.82 -10.01 -2.56
N ASN A 218 9.81 -9.40 -3.18
CA ASN A 218 9.97 -8.60 -4.39
C ASN A 218 10.91 -7.41 -4.15
N LYS A 219 10.74 -6.69 -3.04
CA LYS A 219 11.63 -5.57 -2.65
C LYS A 219 13.07 -6.01 -2.44
N ARG A 220 13.30 -7.23 -1.95
CA ARG A 220 14.64 -7.80 -1.83
C ARG A 220 15.23 -8.12 -3.20
N SER A 221 14.47 -8.76 -4.09
CA SER A 221 14.90 -9.05 -5.47
C SER A 221 15.23 -7.78 -6.25
N GLU A 222 14.49 -6.68 -6.05
CA GLU A 222 14.79 -5.37 -6.64
C GLU A 222 16.12 -4.77 -6.14
N LYS A 223 16.50 -5.04 -4.87
CA LYS A 223 17.79 -4.62 -4.30
C LYS A 223 18.93 -5.59 -4.62
N GLU A 224 18.62 -6.85 -4.89
CA GLU A 224 19.53 -7.89 -5.36
C GLU A 224 19.69 -7.88 -6.91
N ILE A 225 19.54 -6.72 -7.55
CA ILE A 225 20.16 -6.52 -8.86
C ILE A 225 21.66 -6.50 -8.60
N THR A 226 22.27 -7.67 -8.78
CA THR A 226 23.71 -7.88 -8.71
C THR A 226 24.43 -6.74 -9.41
N PRO A 227 25.48 -6.14 -8.81
CA PRO A 227 26.32 -5.20 -9.55
C PRO A 227 26.74 -5.85 -10.87
N GLU A 228 26.90 -5.06 -11.91
CA GLU A 228 27.42 -5.55 -13.18
C GLU A 228 28.88 -5.99 -12.96
N VAL A 229 29.06 -7.22 -12.51
CA VAL A 229 30.38 -7.78 -12.24
C VAL A 229 30.98 -8.06 -13.61
N SER A 230 32.12 -7.42 -13.90
CA SER A 230 32.86 -7.64 -15.15
C SER A 230 33.09 -9.14 -15.36
N ASN A 231 33.14 -9.59 -16.62
CA ASN A 231 33.40 -11.00 -16.92
C ASN A 231 34.68 -11.50 -16.25
N GLU A 232 35.68 -10.65 -16.11
CA GLU A 232 36.94 -10.97 -15.43
C GLU A 232 36.72 -11.31 -13.95
N ASN A 233 35.93 -10.50 -13.25
CA ASN A 233 35.58 -10.72 -11.84
C ASN A 233 34.68 -11.95 -11.66
N LYS A 234 33.80 -12.25 -12.64
CA LYS A 234 33.01 -13.50 -12.65
C LYS A 234 33.91 -14.73 -12.81
N ILE A 235 34.89 -14.68 -13.72
CA ILE A 235 35.85 -15.78 -13.96
C ILE A 235 36.73 -16.01 -12.73
N LEU A 236 37.28 -14.95 -12.13
CA LEU A 236 38.06 -15.01 -10.88
C LEU A 236 37.26 -15.58 -9.71
N SER A 237 35.99 -15.16 -9.54
CA SER A 237 35.13 -15.64 -8.44
C SER A 237 34.81 -17.13 -8.51
N LYS A 238 34.93 -17.73 -9.70
CA LYS A 238 34.73 -19.16 -9.94
C LYS A 238 36.03 -19.96 -9.91
N GLY A 239 37.15 -19.33 -9.55
CA GLY A 239 38.46 -19.96 -9.41
C GLY A 239 39.18 -20.22 -10.74
N PHE A 240 38.72 -19.59 -11.83
CA PHE A 240 39.37 -19.72 -13.14
C PHE A 240 40.43 -18.64 -13.33
N ASP A 241 41.57 -19.03 -13.93
CA ASP A 241 42.63 -18.11 -14.32
C ASP A 241 42.23 -17.34 -15.58
N LEU A 242 42.41 -16.01 -15.56
CA LEU A 242 42.13 -15.12 -16.69
C LEU A 242 43.11 -15.31 -17.86
N LYS A 243 44.26 -15.92 -17.62
CA LYS A 243 45.36 -16.00 -18.60
C LYS A 243 45.29 -17.23 -19.50
N THR A 244 44.48 -18.23 -19.15
CA THR A 244 44.50 -19.53 -19.82
C THR A 244 43.10 -19.93 -20.29
N SER A 245 42.82 -19.73 -21.58
CA SER A 245 41.64 -20.34 -22.20
C SER A 245 41.91 -21.83 -22.45
N PHE A 246 41.04 -22.71 -21.98
CA PHE A 246 41.06 -24.15 -22.33
C PHE A 246 40.80 -24.44 -23.82
N ARG A 247 40.56 -23.39 -24.62
CA ARG A 247 40.32 -23.53 -26.05
C ARG A 247 41.67 -23.60 -26.79
N PRO A 248 41.92 -24.64 -27.59
CA PRO A 248 43.09 -24.69 -28.46
C PRO A 248 43.09 -23.50 -29.43
N ASN A 249 44.24 -22.86 -29.61
CA ASN A 249 44.39 -21.78 -30.59
C ASN A 249 44.13 -22.31 -31.99
N MET A 250 43.02 -21.90 -32.60
CA MET A 250 42.72 -22.22 -33.99
C MET A 250 43.69 -21.45 -34.89
N LYS A 251 44.50 -22.17 -35.68
CA LYS A 251 45.35 -21.57 -36.71
C LYS A 251 44.47 -20.74 -37.66
N LYS A 252 44.77 -19.45 -37.79
CA LYS A 252 44.16 -18.60 -38.82
C LYS A 252 44.56 -19.17 -40.18
N ARG A 253 43.59 -19.61 -40.99
CA ARG A 253 43.82 -19.89 -42.41
C ARG A 253 44.07 -18.56 -43.10
N TYR A 254 45.26 -18.37 -43.64
CA TYR A 254 45.55 -17.22 -44.50
C TYR A 254 44.77 -17.40 -45.82
N LYS A 255 43.99 -16.38 -46.21
CA LYS A 255 43.48 -16.25 -47.58
C LYS A 255 44.65 -15.78 -48.44
N GLY A 256 45.20 -16.68 -49.24
CA GLY A 256 46.26 -16.36 -50.19
C GLY A 256 47.10 -17.58 -50.52
N ASP A 257 46.48 -18.54 -51.21
CA ASP A 257 47.14 -19.54 -52.06
C ASP A 257 46.10 -19.99 -53.11
N ILE A 258 45.79 -19.07 -54.04
CA ILE A 258 45.71 -19.28 -55.51
C ILE A 258 46.12 -17.94 -56.14
#